data_AF-A0A2H3D7R8-F1
#
_entry.id   AF-A0A2H3D7R8-F1
#
_cell.length_a   1.000
_cell.length_b   1.000
_cell.length_c   1.000
_cell.angle_alpha   90.00
_cell.angle_beta   90.00
_cell.angle_gamma   90.00
#
_symmetry.space_group_name_H-M   'P 1'
#
loop_
_entity.id
_entity.type
_entity.pdbx_description
1 polymer ?
#
loop_
_entity_poly.entity_id
_entity_poly.type
_entity_poly.pdbx_seq_one_letter_code
_entity_poly.pdbx_strand_id
1 'polypeptide(L)'
;MFVTLVKKKGIETAIPPLQGLKAAAEVASIPILGSATDIILSILEIIKNLLSLDEICVKTYASVQHFEQNIARINATLQRIEQTVALMKHSEPALKFEGVFIDIVPRSHFTPFEVITDGPGYSLQKAEMCSGKIITIKVFTCCKAKSTSKASYKLESKVIHSNLPHLFGMSSPDSERPFLVYDLDIMDHIEGVILSWMRQNVDEIMYMCAGMIHGISSALNSLSEQAGLFDMGTKNFDILWDARGRVILSLCPEMTSSSTALASPEDHTLRLLRVMDDICVNIFHSVNHTRYNDEPDRTYTMRSITQVDEDTSSLASSSQPSSKNVIPPRRELVWQAGAGRDTDLHKISQEYGSFVRGDKHFRQHVRRIHAQVGNPFLHHQCAAYQREDLTLTHAILDNRVVLFTVPSFGEVCVVCGTVLFKSIRMSHVSEGSFVFGK
;
A
#
# COMPACT_ATOMS: atom_id res chain seq x y z
N MET A 1 54.86 -6.95 -15.13
CA MET A 1 54.19 -6.74 -16.44
C MET A 1 53.64 -8.10 -16.85
N PHE A 2 52.34 -8.33 -16.69
CA PHE A 2 51.72 -9.61 -17.01
C PHE A 2 51.35 -9.62 -18.50
N VAL A 3 51.92 -10.55 -19.25
CA VAL A 3 51.64 -10.74 -20.68
C VAL A 3 50.71 -11.93 -20.80
N THR A 4 49.56 -11.74 -21.45
CA THR A 4 48.62 -12.83 -21.68
C THR A 4 49.07 -13.59 -22.92
N LEU A 5 49.47 -14.86 -22.73
CA LEU A 5 49.81 -15.77 -23.81
C LEU A 5 48.55 -16.44 -24.32
N VAL A 6 48.21 -16.19 -25.59
CA VAL A 6 47.11 -16.87 -26.27
C VAL A 6 47.70 -17.90 -27.21
N LYS A 7 47.43 -19.18 -26.96
CA LYS A 7 47.90 -20.30 -27.80
C LYS A 7 46.77 -20.77 -28.70
N LYS A 8 46.89 -20.56 -30.01
CA LYS A 8 45.91 -21.05 -31.01
C LYS A 8 46.65 -21.75 -32.14
N LYS A 9 46.30 -23.03 -32.39
CA LYS A 9 46.92 -23.89 -33.43
C LYS A 9 48.45 -23.99 -33.34
N GLY A 10 49.00 -24.14 -32.14
CA GLY A 10 50.44 -24.35 -31.94
C GLY A 10 51.31 -23.10 -32.04
N ILE A 11 50.74 -21.94 -32.34
CA ILE A 11 51.42 -20.65 -32.29
C ILE A 11 51.07 -19.98 -30.96
N GLU A 12 52.08 -19.66 -30.17
CA GLU A 12 51.97 -18.85 -28.96
C GLU A 12 52.20 -17.40 -29.33
N THR A 13 51.16 -16.57 -29.20
CA THR A 13 51.26 -15.14 -29.44
C THR A 13 51.16 -14.41 -28.11
N ALA A 14 52.21 -13.67 -27.78
CA ALA A 14 52.27 -12.81 -26.61
C ALA A 14 51.56 -11.49 -26.90
N ILE A 15 50.44 -11.23 -26.25
CA ILE A 15 49.70 -9.97 -26.41
C ILE A 15 50.13 -9.03 -25.27
N PRO A 16 50.86 -7.93 -25.56
CA PRO A 16 51.24 -6.99 -24.53
C PRO A 16 49.99 -6.31 -23.94
N PRO A 17 49.99 -5.99 -22.62
CA PRO A 17 48.88 -5.30 -21.99
C PRO A 17 48.64 -3.94 -22.65
N LEU A 18 47.37 -3.54 -22.78
CA LEU A 18 46.92 -2.32 -23.48
C LEU A 18 47.65 -1.04 -23.01
N GLN A 19 47.99 -0.98 -21.72
CA GLN A 19 48.77 0.11 -21.13
C GLN A 19 50.21 0.19 -21.66
N GLY A 20 50.83 -0.95 -21.98
CA GLY A 20 52.16 -1.02 -22.58
C GLY A 20 52.16 -0.56 -24.04
N LEU A 21 51.11 -0.88 -24.80
CA LEU A 21 50.93 -0.37 -26.17
C LEU A 21 50.68 1.15 -26.17
N LYS A 22 49.91 1.66 -25.20
CA LYS A 22 49.66 3.10 -25.04
C LYS A 22 50.92 3.88 -24.70
N ALA A 23 51.74 3.37 -23.78
CA ALA A 23 53.03 3.97 -23.42
C ALA A 23 54.04 3.94 -24.58
N ALA A 24 54.07 2.86 -25.39
CA ALA A 24 54.94 2.78 -26.57
C ALA A 24 54.51 3.75 -27.68
N ALA A 25 53.21 3.99 -27.85
CA ALA A 25 52.68 4.95 -28.80
C ALA A 25 52.96 6.41 -28.41
N GLU A 26 53.00 6.72 -27.11
CA GLU A 26 53.36 8.06 -26.60
C GLU A 26 54.85 8.39 -26.76
N VAL A 27 55.73 7.38 -26.81
CA VAL A 27 57.19 7.56 -26.91
C VAL A 27 57.68 7.63 -28.37
N ALA A 28 56.92 7.07 -29.33
CA ALA A 28 57.28 7.08 -30.75
C ALA A 28 56.45 8.13 -31.52
N SER A 29 56.82 9.41 -31.40
CA SER A 29 56.27 10.47 -32.26
C SER A 29 56.85 10.35 -33.67
N ILE A 30 56.41 9.35 -34.44
CA ILE A 30 56.74 9.20 -35.86
C ILE A 30 55.58 9.82 -36.67
N PRO A 31 55.78 10.97 -37.36
CA PRO A 31 54.71 11.72 -38.03
C PRO A 31 54.02 10.99 -39.20
N ILE A 32 54.51 9.81 -39.59
CA ILE A 32 54.10 9.10 -40.79
C ILE A 32 52.97 8.08 -40.51
N LEU A 33 52.63 7.81 -39.25
CA LEU A 33 51.64 6.79 -38.86
C LEU A 33 50.24 7.31 -38.48
N GLY A 34 49.93 8.60 -38.70
CA GLY A 34 48.67 9.22 -38.25
C GLY A 34 47.42 8.42 -38.66
N SER A 35 47.30 8.05 -39.93
CA SER A 35 46.16 7.28 -40.44
C SER A 35 46.13 5.82 -39.94
N ALA A 36 47.28 5.20 -39.67
CA ALA A 36 47.33 3.83 -39.15
C ALA A 36 46.92 3.76 -37.67
N THR A 37 47.19 4.82 -36.91
CA THR A 37 46.88 4.88 -35.47
C THR A 37 45.36 4.99 -35.25
N ASP A 38 44.69 5.82 -36.05
CA ASP A 38 43.22 5.95 -36.02
C ASP A 38 42.51 4.64 -36.41
N ILE A 39 43.06 3.92 -37.40
CA ILE A 39 42.55 2.60 -37.80
C ILE A 39 42.69 1.59 -36.64
N ILE A 40 43.84 1.57 -35.96
CA ILE A 40 44.09 0.66 -34.83
C ILE A 40 43.16 0.95 -33.65
N LEU A 41 42.94 2.24 -33.32
CA LEU A 41 42.02 2.63 -32.24
C LEU A 41 40.57 2.24 -32.58
N SER A 42 40.14 2.45 -33.82
CA SER A 42 38.80 2.07 -34.29
C SER A 42 38.60 0.55 -34.24
N ILE A 43 39.61 -0.25 -34.60
CA ILE A 43 39.58 -1.72 -34.47
C ILE A 43 39.49 -2.16 -33.00
N LEU A 44 40.25 -1.53 -32.09
CA LEU A 44 40.21 -1.85 -30.67
C LEU A 44 38.84 -1.54 -30.04
N GLU A 45 38.19 -0.46 -30.48
CA GLU A 45 36.84 -0.10 -30.03
C GLU A 45 35.78 -1.09 -30.54
N ILE A 46 35.90 -1.55 -31.79
CA ILE A 46 35.06 -2.63 -32.34
C ILE A 46 35.26 -3.93 -31.55
N ILE A 47 36.51 -4.31 -31.23
CA ILE A 47 36.79 -5.52 -30.44
C ILE A 47 36.20 -5.40 -29.03
N LYS A 48 36.29 -4.23 -28.38
CA LYS A 48 35.69 -3.98 -27.07
C LYS A 48 34.16 -4.11 -27.12
N ASN A 49 33.52 -3.59 -28.17
CA ASN A 49 32.08 -3.72 -28.38
C ASN A 49 31.65 -5.16 -28.70
N LEU A 50 32.48 -5.95 -29.39
CA LEU A 50 32.22 -7.36 -29.64
C LEU A 50 32.37 -8.21 -28.38
N LEU A 51 33.32 -7.89 -27.50
CA LEU A 51 33.48 -8.56 -26.20
C LEU A 51 32.33 -8.24 -25.24
N SER A 52 31.82 -7.00 -25.24
CA SER A 52 30.62 -6.67 -24.45
C SER A 52 29.37 -7.36 -25.00
N LEU A 53 29.29 -7.59 -26.32
CA LEU A 53 28.22 -8.35 -26.94
C LEU A 53 28.22 -9.82 -26.48
N ASP A 54 29.38 -10.46 -26.33
CA ASP A 54 29.49 -11.83 -25.81
C ASP A 54 28.98 -11.92 -24.37
N GLU A 55 29.34 -10.95 -23.52
CA GLU A 55 28.83 -10.88 -22.13
C GLU A 55 27.30 -10.67 -22.10
N ILE A 56 26.77 -9.82 -22.99
CA ILE A 56 25.32 -9.62 -23.14
C ILE A 56 24.64 -10.90 -23.63
N CYS A 57 25.22 -11.61 -24.60
CA CYS A 57 24.69 -12.88 -25.10
C CYS A 57 24.66 -13.95 -24.00
N VAL A 58 25.72 -14.07 -23.19
CA VAL A 58 25.76 -15.01 -22.06
C VAL A 58 24.69 -14.67 -21.02
N LYS A 59 24.53 -13.40 -20.63
CA LYS A 59 23.49 -12.96 -19.68
C LYS A 59 22.07 -13.17 -20.24
N THR A 60 21.88 -12.94 -21.53
CA THR A 60 20.62 -13.17 -22.22
C THR A 60 20.29 -14.66 -22.24
N TYR A 61 21.26 -15.51 -22.58
CA TYR A 61 21.10 -16.97 -22.60
C TYR A 61 20.76 -17.53 -21.21
N ALA A 62 21.47 -17.09 -20.17
CA ALA A 62 21.18 -17.47 -18.78
C ALA A 62 19.77 -17.03 -18.36
N SER A 63 19.33 -15.83 -18.77
CA SER A 63 17.98 -15.34 -18.49
C SER A 63 16.90 -16.17 -19.21
N VAL A 64 17.14 -16.58 -20.46
CA VAL A 64 16.25 -17.46 -21.23
C VAL A 64 16.12 -18.83 -20.57
N GLN A 65 17.24 -19.46 -20.16
CA GLN A 65 17.20 -20.74 -19.46
C GLN A 65 16.43 -20.66 -18.13
N HIS A 66 16.61 -19.58 -17.38
CA HIS A 66 15.84 -19.35 -16.15
C HIS A 66 14.33 -19.20 -16.44
N PHE A 67 13.95 -18.54 -17.53
CA PHE A 67 12.56 -18.41 -17.95
C PHE A 67 11.94 -19.76 -18.34
N GLU A 68 12.66 -20.60 -19.08
CA GLU A 68 12.22 -21.96 -19.44
C GLU A 68 11.98 -22.84 -18.19
N GLN A 69 12.88 -22.77 -17.20
CA GLN A 69 12.70 -23.48 -15.93
C GLN A 69 11.46 -23.02 -15.17
N ASN A 70 11.18 -21.72 -15.17
CA ASN A 70 9.98 -21.17 -14.53
C ASN A 70 8.70 -21.61 -15.24
N ILE A 71 8.67 -21.64 -16.57
CA ILE A 71 7.54 -22.17 -17.34
C ILE A 71 7.27 -23.64 -16.98
N ALA A 72 8.32 -24.47 -16.90
CA ALA A 72 8.18 -25.88 -16.53
C ALA A 72 7.59 -26.04 -15.11
N ARG A 73 8.03 -25.22 -14.14
CA ARG A 73 7.49 -25.22 -12.77
C ARG A 73 6.03 -24.76 -12.71
N ILE A 74 5.65 -23.77 -13.51
CA ILE A 74 4.26 -23.29 -13.62
C ILE A 74 3.37 -24.40 -14.18
N ASN A 75 3.77 -25.04 -15.28
CA ASN A 75 3.00 -26.13 -15.90
C ASN A 75 2.80 -27.31 -14.94
N ALA A 76 3.84 -27.71 -14.20
CA ALA A 76 3.73 -28.76 -13.18
C ALA A 76 2.80 -28.38 -12.02
N THR A 77 2.67 -27.09 -11.73
CA THR A 77 1.74 -26.59 -10.70
C THR A 77 0.31 -26.57 -11.23
N LEU A 78 0.11 -26.15 -12.48
CA LEU A 78 -1.18 -26.17 -13.15
C LEU A 78 -1.75 -27.59 -13.19
N GLN A 79 -0.91 -28.58 -13.55
CA GLN A 79 -1.31 -29.99 -13.60
C GLN A 79 -1.72 -30.53 -12.23
N ARG A 80 -1.06 -30.11 -11.14
CA ARG A 80 -1.46 -30.48 -9.76
C ARG A 80 -2.79 -29.85 -9.36
N ILE A 81 -3.04 -28.61 -9.79
CA ILE A 81 -4.33 -27.95 -9.55
C ILE A 81 -5.44 -28.67 -10.32
N GLU A 82 -5.22 -29.00 -11.59
CA GLU A 82 -6.20 -29.76 -12.40
C GLU A 82 -6.53 -31.12 -11.78
N GLN A 83 -5.51 -31.85 -11.30
CA GLN A 83 -5.72 -33.11 -10.58
C GLN A 83 -6.53 -32.91 -9.29
N THR A 84 -6.26 -31.85 -8.54
CA THR A 84 -7.01 -31.51 -7.31
C THR A 84 -8.47 -31.17 -7.64
N VAL A 85 -8.70 -30.37 -8.68
CA VAL A 85 -10.05 -30.02 -9.15
C VAL A 85 -10.80 -31.26 -9.64
N ALA A 86 -10.14 -32.17 -10.36
CA ALA A 86 -10.74 -33.43 -10.79
C ALA A 86 -11.15 -34.31 -9.59
N LEU A 87 -10.29 -34.42 -8.57
CA LEU A 87 -10.60 -35.13 -7.32
C LEU A 87 -11.78 -34.49 -6.57
N MET A 88 -11.86 -33.17 -6.54
CA MET A 88 -12.98 -32.44 -5.94
C MET A 88 -14.29 -32.66 -6.71
N LYS A 89 -14.27 -32.67 -8.05
CA LYS A 89 -15.45 -32.94 -8.88
C LYS A 89 -16.00 -34.37 -8.70
N HIS A 90 -15.15 -35.33 -8.37
CA HIS A 90 -15.59 -36.70 -8.07
C HIS A 90 -16.04 -36.90 -6.62
N SER A 91 -15.83 -35.89 -5.77
CA SER A 91 -16.13 -35.92 -4.34
C SER A 91 -17.17 -34.88 -3.93
N GLU A 92 -17.89 -34.26 -4.87
CA GLU A 92 -19.04 -33.41 -4.58
C GLU A 92 -20.31 -34.28 -4.43
N PRO A 93 -20.71 -34.69 -3.20
CA PRO A 93 -22.13 -34.67 -2.95
C PRO A 93 -22.54 -33.22 -3.14
N ALA A 94 -23.56 -32.97 -3.97
CA ALA A 94 -24.17 -31.66 -4.08
C ALA A 94 -24.44 -31.16 -2.66
N LEU A 95 -23.60 -30.24 -2.17
CA LEU A 95 -23.84 -29.50 -0.95
C LEU A 95 -25.02 -28.59 -1.28
N LYS A 96 -26.21 -29.17 -1.20
CA LYS A 96 -27.39 -28.43 -0.79
C LYS A 96 -26.92 -27.74 0.49
N PHE A 97 -26.77 -26.41 0.45
CA PHE A 97 -26.66 -25.58 1.64
C PHE A 97 -27.97 -25.74 2.41
N GLU A 98 -28.16 -26.90 3.01
CA GLU A 98 -29.05 -27.15 4.12
C GLU A 98 -28.54 -26.19 5.19
N GLY A 99 -29.30 -25.12 5.43
CA GLY A 99 -28.81 -23.84 5.93
C GLY A 99 -27.78 -24.00 7.04
N VAL A 100 -26.65 -23.30 6.92
CA VAL A 100 -25.61 -23.24 7.96
C VAL A 100 -26.31 -22.95 9.28
N PHE A 101 -26.42 -23.99 10.12
CA PHE A 101 -27.05 -23.87 11.42
C PHE A 101 -26.13 -22.98 12.25
N ILE A 102 -26.58 -21.78 12.56
CA ILE A 102 -25.88 -20.88 13.47
C ILE A 102 -26.32 -21.25 14.88
N ASP A 103 -25.35 -21.64 15.70
CA ASP A 103 -25.62 -22.17 17.02
C ASP A 103 -26.10 -21.09 17.99
N ILE A 104 -27.03 -21.47 18.88
CA ILE A 104 -27.34 -20.66 20.05
C ILE A 104 -26.21 -20.87 21.06
N VAL A 105 -25.46 -19.81 21.36
CA VAL A 105 -24.35 -19.83 22.31
C VAL A 105 -24.83 -19.29 23.66
N PRO A 106 -24.90 -20.11 24.72
CA PRO A 106 -25.24 -19.63 26.06
C PRO A 106 -24.23 -18.60 26.55
N ARG A 107 -24.70 -17.56 27.25
CA ARG A 107 -23.83 -16.50 27.77
C ARG A 107 -22.73 -17.01 28.71
N SER A 108 -22.98 -18.14 29.40
CA SER A 108 -22.05 -18.82 30.29
C SER A 108 -20.91 -19.56 29.57
N HIS A 109 -20.94 -19.68 28.24
CA HIS A 109 -19.90 -20.38 27.47
C HIS A 109 -18.67 -19.52 27.17
N PHE A 110 -18.70 -18.24 27.53
CA PHE A 110 -17.58 -17.33 27.32
C PHE A 110 -17.52 -16.22 28.37
N THR A 111 -16.31 -15.70 28.59
CA THR A 111 -16.04 -14.58 29.51
C THR A 111 -15.45 -13.41 28.70
N PRO A 112 -16.18 -12.29 28.54
CA PRO A 112 -15.64 -11.08 27.93
C PRO A 112 -14.60 -10.45 28.85
N PHE A 113 -13.54 -9.91 28.27
CA PHE A 113 -12.45 -9.32 29.04
C PHE A 113 -11.92 -7.99 28.47
N GLU A 114 -12.26 -7.60 27.24
CA GLU A 114 -11.79 -6.35 26.63
C GLU A 114 -12.86 -5.78 25.68
N VAL A 115 -13.11 -4.47 25.75
CA VAL A 115 -13.95 -3.75 24.78
C VAL A 115 -13.04 -3.20 23.69
N ILE A 116 -13.30 -3.59 22.43
CA ILE A 116 -12.56 -3.13 21.25
C ILE A 116 -13.16 -1.81 20.76
N THR A 117 -14.48 -1.80 20.56
CA THR A 117 -15.24 -0.65 20.09
C THR A 117 -16.50 -0.51 20.93
N ASP A 118 -16.81 0.73 21.32
CA ASP A 118 -18.09 1.06 21.95
C ASP A 118 -18.80 2.09 21.08
N GLY A 119 -19.73 1.60 20.26
CA GLY A 119 -20.45 2.40 19.27
C GLY A 119 -21.88 2.70 19.72
N PRO A 120 -22.60 3.56 18.98
CA PRO A 120 -24.01 3.85 19.27
C PRO A 120 -24.87 2.57 19.23
N GLY A 121 -25.28 2.10 20.39
CA GLY A 121 -26.18 0.95 20.54
C GLY A 121 -25.56 -0.44 20.40
N TYR A 122 -24.23 -0.54 20.34
CA TYR A 122 -23.52 -1.82 20.41
C TYR A 122 -22.11 -1.67 20.98
N SER A 123 -21.56 -2.78 21.46
CA SER A 123 -20.16 -2.89 21.87
C SER A 123 -19.56 -4.15 21.25
N LEU A 124 -18.40 -4.01 20.61
CA LEU A 124 -17.60 -5.12 20.12
C LEU A 124 -16.54 -5.47 21.17
N GLN A 125 -16.49 -6.72 21.60
CA GLN A 125 -15.68 -7.15 22.74
C GLN A 125 -14.91 -8.42 22.41
N LYS A 126 -13.72 -8.57 22.99
CA LYS A 126 -13.02 -9.86 23.04
C LYS A 126 -13.59 -10.69 24.17
N ALA A 127 -13.72 -11.98 23.92
CA ALA A 127 -14.13 -12.94 24.92
C ALA A 127 -13.33 -14.24 24.78
N GLU A 128 -13.17 -14.95 25.89
CA GLU A 128 -12.57 -16.27 25.93
C GLU A 128 -13.67 -17.32 26.11
N MET A 129 -13.78 -18.25 25.18
CA MET A 129 -14.68 -19.41 25.28
C MET A 129 -14.20 -20.36 26.38
N CYS A 130 -15.08 -21.20 26.93
CA CYS A 130 -14.68 -22.25 27.89
C CYS A 130 -13.60 -23.22 27.36
N SER A 131 -13.40 -23.28 26.05
CA SER A 131 -12.33 -24.04 25.40
C SER A 131 -10.96 -23.35 25.40
N GLY A 132 -10.86 -22.12 25.92
CA GLY A 132 -9.66 -21.27 25.86
C GLY A 132 -9.50 -20.52 24.53
N LYS A 133 -10.45 -20.66 23.60
CA LYS A 133 -10.41 -19.96 22.30
C LYS A 133 -10.82 -18.51 22.47
N ILE A 134 -10.00 -17.58 21.98
CA ILE A 134 -10.36 -16.16 21.88
C ILE A 134 -11.29 -15.94 20.70
N ILE A 135 -12.36 -15.19 20.95
CA ILE A 135 -13.42 -14.85 20.00
C ILE A 135 -13.78 -13.37 20.14
N THR A 136 -14.53 -12.88 19.16
CA THR A 136 -15.12 -11.54 19.20
C THR A 136 -16.62 -11.68 19.35
N ILE A 137 -17.23 -10.87 20.22
CA ILE A 137 -18.68 -10.79 20.40
C ILE A 137 -19.16 -9.36 20.11
N LYS A 138 -20.31 -9.24 19.46
CA LYS A 138 -21.02 -7.96 19.26
C LYS A 138 -22.26 -7.96 20.14
N VAL A 139 -22.23 -7.15 21.20
CA VAL A 139 -23.31 -7.02 22.19
C VAL A 139 -24.15 -5.81 21.84
N PHE A 140 -25.47 -5.96 21.75
CA PHE A 140 -26.38 -4.86 21.41
C PHE A 140 -26.97 -4.25 22.67
N THR A 141 -26.85 -2.93 22.82
CA THR A 141 -27.15 -2.21 24.08
C THR A 141 -28.28 -1.19 23.97
N CYS A 142 -28.81 -0.94 22.77
CA CYS A 142 -29.89 0.05 22.58
C CYS A 142 -31.29 -0.47 22.93
N CYS A 143 -32.27 0.43 23.01
CA CYS A 143 -33.68 0.08 23.20
C CYS A 143 -34.26 -0.81 22.09
N LYS A 144 -33.61 -0.86 20.92
CA LYS A 144 -33.96 -1.70 19.77
C LYS A 144 -33.03 -2.93 19.63
N ALA A 145 -32.27 -3.28 20.67
CA ALA A 145 -31.22 -4.30 20.61
C ALA A 145 -31.67 -5.63 19.97
N LYS A 146 -32.86 -6.14 20.32
CA LYS A 146 -33.39 -7.39 19.74
C LYS A 146 -33.67 -7.29 18.23
N SER A 147 -34.35 -6.24 17.79
CA SER A 147 -34.63 -6.03 16.36
C SER A 147 -33.35 -5.77 15.58
N THR A 148 -32.43 -4.99 16.14
CA THR A 148 -31.14 -4.66 15.53
C THR A 148 -30.27 -5.91 15.40
N SER A 149 -30.14 -6.69 16.47
CA SER A 149 -29.40 -7.97 16.46
C SER A 149 -29.97 -8.95 15.43
N LYS A 150 -31.30 -9.07 15.33
CA LYS A 150 -31.97 -9.93 14.33
C LYS A 150 -31.69 -9.46 12.90
N ALA A 151 -31.67 -8.15 12.66
CA ALA A 151 -31.37 -7.59 11.35
C ALA A 151 -29.89 -7.78 10.98
N SER A 152 -28.97 -7.50 11.92
CA SER A 152 -27.54 -7.80 11.76
C SER A 152 -27.30 -9.27 11.47
N TYR A 153 -27.93 -10.18 12.23
CA TYR A 153 -27.87 -11.62 11.97
C TYR A 153 -28.27 -11.95 10.53
N LYS A 154 -29.45 -11.50 10.09
CA LYS A 154 -29.99 -11.80 8.76
C LYS A 154 -29.07 -11.30 7.63
N LEU A 155 -28.34 -10.22 7.88
CA LEU A 155 -27.40 -9.65 6.94
C LEU A 155 -26.07 -10.41 6.97
N GLU A 156 -25.45 -10.50 8.14
CA GLU A 156 -24.12 -11.05 8.35
C GLU A 156 -24.06 -12.57 8.10
N SER A 157 -25.16 -13.30 8.33
CA SER A 157 -25.22 -14.75 8.04
C SER A 157 -25.20 -15.07 6.54
N LYS A 158 -25.44 -14.09 5.66
CA LYS A 158 -25.45 -14.29 4.21
C LYS A 158 -24.08 -14.08 3.57
N VAL A 159 -23.16 -13.46 4.30
CA VAL A 159 -21.90 -13.00 3.73
C VAL A 159 -20.76 -13.82 4.30
N ILE A 160 -20.03 -14.48 3.42
CA ILE A 160 -18.87 -15.29 3.78
C ILE A 160 -17.66 -14.75 3.04
N HIS A 161 -16.75 -14.12 3.79
CA HIS A 161 -15.53 -13.53 3.25
C HIS A 161 -14.42 -13.50 4.31
N SER A 162 -13.16 -13.62 3.88
CA SER A 162 -11.99 -13.68 4.78
C SER A 162 -11.71 -12.37 5.53
N ASN A 163 -12.13 -11.24 4.96
CA ASN A 163 -11.99 -9.89 5.54
C ASN A 163 -13.30 -9.36 6.15
N LEU A 164 -14.28 -10.23 6.40
CA LEU A 164 -15.50 -9.94 7.15
C LEU A 164 -15.58 -10.87 8.37
N PRO A 165 -16.20 -10.45 9.49
CA PRO A 165 -16.38 -11.32 10.64
C PRO A 165 -17.18 -12.57 10.27
N HIS A 166 -16.62 -13.75 10.55
CA HIS A 166 -17.32 -15.01 10.33
C HIS A 166 -18.26 -15.30 11.51
N LEU A 167 -19.55 -15.09 11.30
CA LEU A 167 -20.60 -15.35 12.28
C LEU A 167 -20.78 -16.86 12.47
N PHE A 168 -20.58 -17.36 13.69
CA PHE A 168 -20.77 -18.79 14.00
C PHE A 168 -21.78 -19.04 15.13
N GLY A 169 -22.19 -18.00 15.86
CA GLY A 169 -23.16 -18.17 16.93
C GLY A 169 -23.93 -16.89 17.26
N MET A 170 -25.04 -17.06 17.98
CA MET A 170 -25.82 -15.94 18.52
C MET A 170 -26.39 -16.25 19.89
N SER A 171 -26.82 -15.22 20.62
CA SER A 171 -27.60 -15.38 21.84
C SER A 171 -28.99 -15.98 21.59
N SER A 172 -29.60 -16.58 22.62
CA SER A 172 -31.03 -16.95 22.58
C SER A 172 -31.92 -15.76 22.18
N PRO A 173 -33.00 -15.96 21.38
CA PRO A 173 -33.96 -14.91 21.03
C PRO A 173 -34.59 -14.18 22.23
N ASP A 174 -34.68 -14.87 23.36
CA ASP A 174 -35.27 -14.33 24.60
C ASP A 174 -34.26 -13.54 25.44
N SER A 175 -32.98 -13.57 25.09
CA SER A 175 -31.91 -12.87 25.81
C SER A 175 -32.24 -11.39 26.01
N GLU A 176 -32.12 -10.91 27.25
CA GLU A 176 -32.26 -9.49 27.58
C GLU A 176 -31.17 -8.65 26.87
N ARG A 177 -29.98 -9.24 26.72
CA ARG A 177 -28.82 -8.64 26.04
C ARG A 177 -28.44 -9.49 24.85
N PRO A 178 -29.05 -9.26 23.67
CA PRO A 178 -28.74 -10.06 22.50
C PRO A 178 -27.30 -9.79 22.04
N PHE A 179 -26.66 -10.82 21.50
CA PHE A 179 -25.30 -10.75 20.98
C PHE A 179 -25.06 -11.69 19.80
N LEU A 180 -24.07 -11.36 18.98
CA LEU A 180 -23.52 -12.20 17.92
C LEU A 180 -22.10 -12.63 18.28
N VAL A 181 -21.70 -13.83 17.84
CA VAL A 181 -20.41 -14.45 18.16
C VAL A 181 -19.65 -14.75 16.87
N TYR A 182 -18.41 -14.26 16.79
CA TYR A 182 -17.56 -14.35 15.60
C TYR A 182 -16.28 -15.14 15.88
N ASP A 183 -15.90 -15.98 14.92
CA ASP A 183 -14.66 -16.74 14.98
C ASP A 183 -13.51 -15.83 14.56
N LEU A 184 -13.18 -14.91 15.46
CA LEU A 184 -12.28 -13.81 15.17
C LEU A 184 -11.55 -13.36 16.43
N ASP A 185 -10.23 -13.28 16.32
CA ASP A 185 -9.34 -12.72 17.33
C ASP A 185 -8.83 -11.37 16.82
N ILE A 186 -9.45 -10.28 17.29
CA ILE A 186 -9.06 -8.92 16.93
C ILE A 186 -7.88 -8.49 17.80
N MET A 187 -6.86 -7.92 17.17
CA MET A 187 -5.73 -7.33 17.88
C MET A 187 -6.05 -5.90 18.30
N ASP A 188 -6.35 -5.03 17.33
CA ASP A 188 -6.47 -3.58 17.52
C ASP A 188 -7.26 -2.94 16.36
N HIS A 189 -7.53 -1.64 16.48
CA HIS A 189 -7.97 -0.78 15.38
C HIS A 189 -6.85 -0.61 14.34
N ILE A 190 -7.25 -0.45 13.07
CA ILE A 190 -6.28 -0.37 11.97
C ILE A 190 -5.31 0.82 12.13
N GLU A 191 -5.77 1.96 12.64
CA GLU A 191 -4.93 3.14 12.87
C GLU A 191 -3.81 2.87 13.87
N GLY A 192 -4.13 2.17 14.98
CA GLY A 192 -3.16 1.77 15.99
C GLY A 192 -2.08 0.84 15.42
N VAL A 193 -2.49 -0.11 14.59
CA VAL A 193 -1.56 -1.01 13.88
C VAL A 193 -0.68 -0.22 12.93
N ILE A 194 -1.25 0.63 12.06
CA ILE A 194 -0.46 1.44 11.12
C ILE A 194 0.54 2.32 11.88
N LEU A 195 0.14 3.00 12.95
CA LEU A 195 1.00 3.85 13.76
C LEU A 195 2.23 3.09 14.29
N SER A 196 2.05 1.83 14.71
CA SER A 196 3.16 0.97 15.15
C SER A 196 4.12 0.62 14.00
N TRP A 197 3.59 0.47 12.78
CA TRP A 197 4.36 0.17 11.56
C TRP A 197 5.09 1.38 10.97
N MET A 198 4.65 2.60 11.26
CA MET A 198 5.30 3.83 10.76
C MET A 198 6.76 4.01 11.22
N ARG A 199 7.28 3.13 12.09
CA ARG A 199 8.71 3.06 12.46
C ARG A 199 9.53 2.17 11.53
N GLN A 200 8.89 1.33 10.71
CA GLN A 200 9.53 0.44 9.76
C GLN A 200 10.04 1.20 8.52
N ASN A 201 10.72 0.49 7.63
CA ASN A 201 11.07 1.05 6.32
C ASN A 201 9.81 1.25 5.46
N VAL A 202 9.90 2.14 4.46
CA VAL A 202 8.74 2.53 3.65
C VAL A 202 8.15 1.39 2.82
N ASP A 203 8.96 0.42 2.40
CA ASP A 203 8.49 -0.73 1.62
C ASP A 203 7.64 -1.68 2.49
N GLU A 204 8.02 -1.88 3.76
CA GLU A 204 7.23 -2.67 4.72
C GLU A 204 5.91 -1.96 5.09
N ILE A 205 5.93 -0.62 5.23
CA ILE A 205 4.72 0.18 5.43
C ILE A 205 3.79 0.05 4.23
N MET A 206 4.32 0.17 3.01
CA MET A 206 3.56 0.02 1.77
C MET A 206 2.96 -1.39 1.66
N TYR A 207 3.71 -2.43 2.00
CA TYR A 207 3.21 -3.80 1.98
C TYR A 207 2.03 -4.01 2.94
N MET A 208 2.14 -3.51 4.17
CA MET A 208 1.03 -3.58 5.14
C MET A 208 -0.19 -2.80 4.64
N CYS A 209 0.00 -1.58 4.12
CA CYS A 209 -1.10 -0.80 3.56
C CYS A 209 -1.72 -1.48 2.32
N ALA A 210 -0.91 -2.17 1.51
CA ALA A 210 -1.40 -2.94 0.37
C ALA A 210 -2.29 -4.11 0.80
N GLY A 211 -1.93 -4.80 1.88
CA GLY A 211 -2.77 -5.82 2.52
C GLY A 211 -4.10 -5.26 3.02
N MET A 212 -4.07 -4.08 3.65
CA MET A 212 -5.26 -3.37 4.08
C MET A 212 -6.16 -3.00 2.90
N ILE A 213 -5.60 -2.38 1.85
CA ILE A 213 -6.34 -1.96 0.64
C ILE A 213 -6.98 -3.17 -0.05
N HIS A 214 -6.25 -4.28 -0.19
CA HIS A 214 -6.78 -5.53 -0.72
C HIS A 214 -7.97 -6.02 0.12
N GLY A 215 -7.83 -6.08 1.44
CA GLY A 215 -8.89 -6.61 2.29
C GLY A 215 -10.16 -5.74 2.31
N ILE A 216 -10.00 -4.41 2.33
CA ILE A 216 -11.13 -3.46 2.24
C ILE A 216 -11.86 -3.61 0.90
N SER A 217 -11.13 -3.52 -0.22
CA SER A 217 -11.72 -3.60 -1.55
C SER A 217 -12.40 -4.96 -1.79
N SER A 218 -11.78 -6.05 -1.36
CA SER A 218 -12.35 -7.40 -1.48
C SER A 218 -13.61 -7.57 -0.64
N ALA A 219 -13.60 -7.09 0.62
CA ALA A 219 -14.76 -7.17 1.51
C ALA A 219 -15.95 -6.35 0.97
N LEU A 220 -15.71 -5.11 0.51
CA LEU A 220 -16.76 -4.28 -0.07
C LEU A 220 -17.33 -4.89 -1.36
N ASN A 221 -16.48 -5.46 -2.23
CA ASN A 221 -16.95 -6.16 -3.42
C ASN A 221 -17.82 -7.37 -3.05
N SER A 222 -17.43 -8.15 -2.04
CA SER A 222 -18.21 -9.29 -1.54
C SER A 222 -19.55 -8.87 -0.94
N LEU A 223 -19.60 -7.78 -0.18
CA LEU A 223 -20.85 -7.22 0.36
C LEU A 223 -21.81 -6.77 -0.75
N SER A 224 -21.26 -6.17 -1.81
CA SER A 224 -22.01 -5.81 -3.03
C SER A 224 -22.66 -7.04 -3.65
N GLU A 225 -21.87 -8.07 -3.93
CA GLU A 225 -22.30 -9.28 -4.65
C GLU A 225 -23.24 -10.17 -3.83
N GLN A 226 -22.97 -10.36 -2.53
CA GLN A 226 -23.69 -11.34 -1.69
C GLN A 226 -24.87 -10.73 -0.93
N ALA A 227 -24.76 -9.46 -0.52
CA ALA A 227 -25.78 -8.80 0.30
C ALA A 227 -26.57 -7.72 -0.44
N GLY A 228 -26.14 -7.30 -1.64
CA GLY A 228 -26.77 -6.21 -2.37
C GLY A 228 -26.75 -4.89 -1.58
N LEU A 229 -25.71 -4.69 -0.76
CA LEU A 229 -25.56 -3.48 0.04
C LEU A 229 -24.84 -2.42 -0.77
N PHE A 230 -25.57 -1.35 -1.09
CA PHE A 230 -25.05 -0.25 -1.91
C PHE A 230 -25.16 1.13 -1.25
N ASP A 231 -25.91 1.23 -0.14
CA ASP A 231 -26.11 2.45 0.62
C ASP A 231 -25.36 2.38 1.95
N MET A 232 -24.04 2.29 1.85
CA MET A 232 -23.14 2.28 3.01
C MET A 232 -22.30 3.55 2.96
N GLY A 233 -22.08 4.17 4.11
CA GLY A 233 -21.07 5.19 4.33
C GLY A 233 -19.91 4.65 5.15
N THR A 234 -18.84 5.43 5.30
CA THR A 234 -17.66 5.03 6.07
C THR A 234 -17.94 4.76 7.54
N LYS A 235 -18.88 5.49 8.14
CA LYS A 235 -19.31 5.32 9.54
C LYS A 235 -20.01 3.99 9.81
N ASN A 236 -20.36 3.25 8.76
CA ASN A 236 -21.03 1.98 8.90
C ASN A 236 -20.07 0.81 9.10
N PHE A 237 -18.76 1.06 9.20
CA PHE A 237 -17.77 0.02 9.40
C PHE A 237 -16.83 0.36 10.55
N ASP A 238 -16.54 -0.63 11.40
CA ASP A 238 -15.33 -0.66 12.20
C ASP A 238 -14.24 -1.35 11.39
N ILE A 239 -13.09 -0.67 11.21
CA ILE A 239 -11.95 -1.21 10.45
C ILE A 239 -10.91 -1.74 11.43
N LEU A 240 -10.85 -3.05 11.54
CA LEU A 240 -10.09 -3.74 12.58
C LEU A 240 -8.94 -4.55 11.98
N TRP A 241 -7.99 -4.93 12.81
CA TRP A 241 -6.89 -5.81 12.44
C TRP A 241 -6.92 -7.09 13.28
N ASP A 242 -6.91 -8.26 12.63
CA ASP A 242 -6.95 -9.54 13.32
C ASP A 242 -5.55 -10.10 13.64
N ALA A 243 -5.51 -11.10 14.53
CA ALA A 243 -4.28 -11.79 14.91
C ALA A 243 -3.60 -12.56 13.75
N ARG A 244 -4.29 -12.72 12.62
CA ARG A 244 -3.76 -13.34 11.40
C ARG A 244 -3.11 -12.33 10.46
N GLY A 245 -3.05 -11.06 10.84
CA GLY A 245 -2.46 -10.00 10.02
C GLY A 245 -3.37 -9.54 8.89
N ARG A 246 -4.69 -9.57 9.09
CA ARG A 246 -5.68 -9.19 8.08
C ARG A 246 -6.54 -8.04 8.58
N VAL A 247 -6.89 -7.14 7.67
CA VAL A 247 -7.94 -6.15 7.93
C VAL A 247 -9.31 -6.84 7.92
N ILE A 248 -10.18 -6.44 8.84
CA ILE A 248 -11.55 -6.93 8.97
C ILE A 248 -12.51 -5.74 8.96
N LEU A 249 -13.54 -5.82 8.13
CA LEU A 249 -14.61 -4.82 8.07
C LEU A 249 -15.80 -5.34 8.87
N SER A 250 -15.99 -4.83 10.10
CA SER A 250 -17.15 -5.18 10.93
C SER A 250 -18.29 -4.20 10.67
N LEU A 251 -19.49 -4.71 10.37
CA LEU A 251 -20.66 -3.88 10.06
C LEU A 251 -21.25 -3.25 11.33
N CYS A 252 -21.45 -1.94 11.32
CA CYS A 252 -22.13 -1.22 12.39
C CYS A 252 -23.66 -1.43 12.27
N PRO A 253 -24.40 -1.63 13.37
CA PRO A 253 -25.81 -2.02 13.31
C PRO A 253 -26.78 -0.93 12.81
N GLU A 254 -26.36 0.34 12.76
CA GLU A 254 -27.24 1.45 12.36
C GLU A 254 -27.65 1.44 10.87
N MET A 255 -27.13 0.50 10.07
CA MET A 255 -27.42 0.36 8.64
C MET A 255 -28.92 0.19 8.28
N THR A 256 -29.77 -0.27 9.20
CA THR A 256 -31.10 -0.79 8.83
C THR A 256 -32.20 0.25 8.66
N SER A 257 -31.89 1.54 8.84
CA SER A 257 -32.91 2.60 8.82
C SER A 257 -32.95 3.41 7.52
N SER A 258 -31.94 3.27 6.65
CA SER A 258 -31.82 4.11 5.45
C SER A 258 -32.51 3.47 4.24
N SER A 259 -33.35 4.29 3.63
CA SER A 259 -34.33 3.96 2.60
C SER A 259 -33.71 3.33 1.35
N THR A 260 -34.31 2.23 0.88
CA THR A 260 -34.10 1.61 -0.43
C THR A 260 -34.58 2.53 -1.56
N ALA A 261 -33.93 3.67 -1.76
CA ALA A 261 -34.09 4.43 -2.99
C ALA A 261 -33.44 3.63 -4.13
N LEU A 262 -34.23 3.25 -5.13
CA LEU A 262 -33.79 2.58 -6.35
C LEU A 262 -32.82 3.48 -7.12
N ALA A 263 -31.52 3.37 -6.81
CA ALA A 263 -30.47 3.95 -7.64
C ALA A 263 -30.13 2.99 -8.79
N SER A 264 -29.57 3.54 -9.87
CA SER A 264 -29.10 2.77 -11.03
C SER A 264 -27.93 1.84 -10.63
N PRO A 265 -27.77 0.65 -11.25
CA PRO A 265 -26.63 -0.24 -11.03
C PRO A 265 -25.25 0.42 -11.20
N GLU A 266 -25.09 1.30 -12.18
CA GLU A 266 -23.81 2.03 -12.42
C GLU A 266 -23.48 3.00 -11.27
N ASP A 267 -24.51 3.53 -10.61
CA ASP A 267 -24.38 4.39 -9.44
C ASP A 267 -23.82 3.61 -8.24
N HIS A 268 -24.05 2.29 -8.16
CA HIS A 268 -23.69 1.46 -7.02
C HIS A 268 -22.19 1.17 -6.94
N THR A 269 -21.56 0.77 -8.04
CA THR A 269 -20.11 0.51 -8.09
C THR A 269 -19.32 1.77 -7.72
N LEU A 270 -19.73 2.92 -8.26
CA LEU A 270 -19.12 4.21 -7.95
C LEU A 270 -19.32 4.62 -6.49
N ARG A 271 -20.48 4.33 -5.88
CA ARG A 271 -20.72 4.59 -4.46
C ARG A 271 -19.80 3.75 -3.59
N LEU A 272 -19.68 2.45 -3.83
CA LEU A 272 -18.82 1.59 -3.02
C LEU A 272 -17.33 1.91 -3.21
N LEU A 273 -16.93 2.33 -4.41
CA LEU A 273 -15.58 2.85 -4.64
C LEU A 273 -15.33 4.12 -3.80
N ARG A 274 -16.29 5.06 -3.75
CA ARG A 274 -16.19 6.24 -2.88
C ARG A 274 -16.12 5.86 -1.40
N VAL A 275 -16.88 4.84 -0.96
CA VAL A 275 -16.78 4.33 0.42
C VAL A 275 -15.38 3.83 0.71
N MET A 276 -14.78 3.06 -0.20
CA MET A 276 -13.39 2.62 -0.07
C MET A 276 -12.43 3.81 0.01
N ASP A 277 -12.60 4.79 -0.88
CA ASP A 277 -11.77 6.00 -0.91
C ASP A 277 -11.84 6.75 0.42
N ASP A 278 -13.06 7.01 0.89
CA ASP A 278 -13.29 7.71 2.14
C ASP A 278 -12.74 6.92 3.33
N ILE A 279 -12.85 5.58 3.35
CA ILE A 279 -12.22 4.74 4.39
C ILE A 279 -10.70 4.95 4.39
N CYS A 280 -10.05 4.84 3.23
CA CYS A 280 -8.59 4.98 3.13
C CYS A 280 -8.13 6.40 3.51
N VAL A 281 -8.82 7.43 3.04
CA VAL A 281 -8.55 8.84 3.41
C VAL A 281 -8.67 9.03 4.91
N ASN A 282 -9.76 8.57 5.52
CA ASN A 282 -10.00 8.76 6.95
C ASN A 282 -8.95 8.05 7.81
N ILE A 283 -8.60 6.79 7.48
CA ILE A 283 -7.56 6.04 8.20
C ILE A 283 -6.22 6.77 8.11
N PHE A 284 -5.78 7.12 6.90
CA PHE A 284 -4.47 7.77 6.73
C PHE A 284 -4.42 9.17 7.33
N HIS A 285 -5.52 9.93 7.21
CA HIS A 285 -5.65 11.22 7.87
C HIS A 285 -5.56 11.07 9.40
N SER A 286 -6.30 10.12 9.98
CA SER A 286 -6.29 9.84 11.43
C SER A 286 -4.89 9.43 11.92
N VAL A 287 -4.20 8.56 11.18
CA VAL A 287 -2.82 8.15 11.48
C VAL A 287 -1.86 9.35 11.45
N ASN A 288 -1.90 10.15 10.39
CA ASN A 288 -1.03 11.32 10.26
C ASN A 288 -1.30 12.34 11.37
N HIS A 289 -2.58 12.64 11.62
CA HIS A 289 -2.99 13.56 12.68
C HIS A 289 -2.57 13.08 14.07
N THR A 290 -2.79 11.80 14.40
CA THR A 290 -2.38 11.22 15.69
C THR A 290 -0.85 11.26 15.86
N ARG A 291 -0.11 11.03 14.78
CA ARG A 291 1.36 10.97 14.83
C ARG A 291 2.01 12.35 14.99
N TYR A 292 1.48 13.36 14.33
CA TYR A 292 2.13 14.67 14.22
C TYR A 292 1.40 15.80 14.96
N ASN A 293 0.15 15.58 15.34
CA ASN A 293 -0.70 16.55 16.03
C ASN A 293 -0.81 17.89 15.28
N ASP A 294 -0.87 17.84 13.95
CA ASP A 294 -1.08 18.97 13.05
C ASP A 294 -2.06 18.62 11.92
N GLU A 295 -2.48 19.65 11.16
CA GLU A 295 -3.41 19.52 10.02
C GLU A 295 -2.99 20.45 8.87
N PRO A 296 -1.91 20.09 8.15
CA PRO A 296 -1.33 20.95 7.12
C PRO A 296 -2.21 21.10 5.88
N ASP A 297 -2.23 22.31 5.29
CA ASP A 297 -2.91 22.59 4.02
C ASP A 297 -2.12 21.98 2.85
N ARG A 298 -2.64 20.88 2.30
CA ARG A 298 -2.05 20.13 1.18
C ARG A 298 -2.51 20.57 -0.19
N THR A 299 -3.47 21.48 -0.27
CA THR A 299 -4.07 21.92 -1.53
C THR A 299 -3.05 22.56 -2.47
N TYR A 300 -2.08 23.29 -1.91
CA TYR A 300 -1.04 23.97 -2.67
C TYR A 300 0.06 23.00 -3.15
N THR A 301 0.39 22.01 -2.33
CA THR A 301 1.49 21.08 -2.59
C THR A 301 1.19 20.19 -3.79
N MET A 302 -0.03 19.67 -3.95
CA MET A 302 -0.33 18.76 -5.08
C MET A 302 -0.39 19.43 -6.46
N ARG A 303 -0.82 20.70 -6.55
CA ARG A 303 -0.99 21.38 -7.86
C ARG A 303 0.30 21.90 -8.47
N SER A 304 1.38 21.98 -7.70
CA SER A 304 2.62 22.65 -8.11
C SER A 304 3.83 21.72 -8.23
N ILE A 305 3.64 20.40 -8.13
CA ILE A 305 4.74 19.43 -8.25
C ILE A 305 5.02 19.14 -9.72
N THR A 306 6.18 19.57 -10.20
CA THR A 306 6.87 18.90 -11.31
C THR A 306 7.57 17.67 -10.76
N GLN A 307 7.23 16.50 -11.28
CA GLN A 307 7.84 15.23 -10.87
C GLN A 307 9.14 15.02 -11.63
N VAL A 308 10.26 14.88 -10.91
CA VAL A 308 11.53 14.44 -11.48
C VAL A 308 11.82 13.04 -10.96
N ASP A 309 11.97 12.10 -11.89
CA ASP A 309 12.22 10.71 -11.57
C ASP A 309 13.66 10.50 -11.12
N GLU A 310 13.84 9.79 -10.01
CA GLU A 310 15.17 9.55 -9.44
C GLU A 310 16.00 8.64 -10.36
N ASP A 311 15.35 7.64 -10.97
CA ASP A 311 15.98 6.62 -11.83
C ASP A 311 16.58 7.18 -13.13
N THR A 312 16.19 8.39 -13.55
CA THR A 312 16.77 9.05 -14.73
C THR A 312 17.94 9.96 -14.39
N SER A 313 18.22 10.20 -13.10
CA SER A 313 19.23 11.15 -12.62
C SER A 313 20.53 10.47 -12.17
N SER A 314 21.25 9.88 -13.12
CA SER A 314 22.58 9.28 -12.91
C SER A 314 23.72 10.27 -12.58
N LEU A 315 23.41 11.50 -12.14
CA LEU A 315 24.39 12.60 -12.03
C LEU A 315 24.53 13.25 -10.65
N ALA A 316 23.80 12.84 -9.62
CA ALA A 316 23.95 13.42 -8.29
C ALA A 316 24.25 12.36 -7.22
N SER A 317 25.41 11.74 -7.33
CA SER A 317 26.13 11.21 -6.16
C SER A 317 26.53 12.39 -5.25
N SER A 318 25.53 13.02 -4.62
CA SER A 318 25.76 13.96 -3.54
C SER A 318 26.28 13.15 -2.35
N SER A 319 27.56 13.32 -2.07
CA SER A 319 28.26 12.83 -0.88
C SER A 319 27.36 12.86 0.34
N GLN A 320 26.92 11.69 0.82
CA GLN A 320 26.22 11.56 2.09
C GLN A 320 27.09 12.18 3.19
N PRO A 321 26.66 13.27 3.84
CA PRO A 321 27.42 13.82 4.95
C PRO A 321 27.41 12.80 6.09
N SER A 322 28.61 12.35 6.47
CA SER A 322 28.85 11.52 7.64
C SER A 322 28.56 12.33 8.91
N SER A 323 27.30 12.47 9.28
CA SER A 323 26.91 13.23 10.48
C SER A 323 26.12 12.37 11.44
N LYS A 324 26.57 12.40 12.71
CA LYS A 324 26.15 11.55 13.82
C LYS A 324 24.72 11.78 14.31
N ASN A 325 23.90 12.62 13.66
CA ASN A 325 22.53 12.96 14.08
C ASN A 325 21.61 13.13 12.85
N VAL A 326 21.37 12.04 12.09
CA VAL A 326 20.36 12.08 11.01
C VAL A 326 18.98 12.13 11.66
N ILE A 327 18.34 13.30 11.60
CA ILE A 327 16.93 13.44 12.00
C ILE A 327 16.11 12.56 11.06
N PRO A 328 15.31 11.61 11.57
CA PRO A 328 14.50 10.76 10.70
C PRO A 328 13.49 11.64 9.94
N PRO A 329 13.23 11.34 8.66
CA PRO A 329 12.26 12.10 7.89
C PRO A 329 10.86 11.97 8.49
N ARG A 330 10.06 13.03 8.34
CA ARG A 330 8.63 12.99 8.61
C ARG A 330 7.97 12.06 7.58
N ARG A 331 7.27 11.02 8.01
CA ARG A 331 6.60 10.06 7.11
C ARG A 331 5.10 10.17 7.19
N GLU A 332 4.44 10.28 6.05
CA GLU A 332 2.99 10.39 5.98
C GLU A 332 2.42 9.40 4.99
N LEU A 333 1.17 9.01 5.24
CA LEU A 333 0.38 8.19 4.34
C LEU A 333 -0.60 9.06 3.59
N VAL A 334 -0.69 8.88 2.27
CA VAL A 334 -1.62 9.64 1.42
C VAL A 334 -2.38 8.66 0.55
N TRP A 335 -3.71 8.74 0.58
CA TRP A 335 -4.55 8.04 -0.37
C TRP A 335 -4.93 9.01 -1.48
N GLN A 336 -4.58 8.66 -2.71
CA GLN A 336 -4.94 9.43 -3.89
C GLN A 336 -5.97 8.63 -4.70
N ALA A 337 -7.24 8.97 -4.51
CA ALA A 337 -8.32 8.43 -5.31
C ALA A 337 -8.06 8.70 -6.80
N GLY A 338 -8.20 7.67 -7.63
CA GLY A 338 -7.94 7.72 -9.07
C GLY A 338 -8.98 8.55 -9.81
N ALA A 339 -8.77 9.87 -9.89
CA ALA A 339 -9.60 10.73 -10.71
C ALA A 339 -9.45 10.34 -12.20
N GLY A 340 -10.53 9.85 -12.81
CA GLY A 340 -10.63 9.63 -14.26
C GLY A 340 -10.06 8.31 -14.79
N ARG A 341 -9.71 7.34 -13.92
CA ARG A 341 -9.45 5.97 -14.37
C ARG A 341 -10.70 5.14 -14.22
N ASP A 342 -11.01 4.37 -15.26
CA ASP A 342 -12.04 3.33 -15.19
C ASP A 342 -11.49 2.17 -14.33
N THR A 343 -11.88 2.16 -13.06
CA THR A 343 -11.48 1.17 -12.07
C THR A 343 -12.64 0.86 -11.15
N ASP A 344 -12.71 -0.39 -10.71
CA ASP A 344 -13.69 -0.87 -9.74
C ASP A 344 -12.99 -1.57 -8.57
N LEU A 345 -13.77 -1.93 -7.56
CA LEU A 345 -13.26 -2.62 -6.36
C LEU A 345 -12.65 -3.99 -6.68
N HIS A 346 -13.18 -4.70 -7.68
CA HIS A 346 -12.69 -6.01 -8.07
C HIS A 346 -11.26 -5.92 -8.62
N LYS A 347 -11.01 -5.00 -9.54
CA LYS A 347 -9.70 -4.74 -10.13
C LYS A 347 -8.69 -4.27 -9.08
N ILE A 348 -9.09 -3.34 -8.20
CA ILE A 348 -8.23 -2.88 -7.11
C ILE A 348 -7.86 -4.05 -6.20
N SER A 349 -8.85 -4.85 -5.78
CA SER A 349 -8.63 -6.04 -4.95
C SER A 349 -7.70 -7.05 -5.65
N GLN A 350 -7.87 -7.26 -6.95
CA GLN A 350 -7.04 -8.19 -7.73
C GLN A 350 -5.58 -7.72 -7.81
N GLU A 351 -5.34 -6.45 -8.15
CA GLU A 351 -4.00 -5.88 -8.28
C GLU A 351 -3.25 -5.92 -6.94
N TYR A 352 -3.87 -5.37 -5.89
CA TYR A 352 -3.28 -5.37 -4.55
C TYR A 352 -3.14 -6.78 -3.97
N GLY A 353 -4.13 -7.66 -4.17
CA GLY A 353 -4.07 -9.04 -3.73
C GLY A 353 -2.95 -9.83 -4.41
N SER A 354 -2.72 -9.59 -5.70
CA SER A 354 -1.63 -10.22 -6.45
C SER A 354 -0.26 -9.74 -5.95
N PHE A 355 -0.15 -8.45 -5.66
CA PHE A 355 1.06 -7.89 -5.03
C PHE A 355 1.31 -8.48 -3.63
N VAL A 356 0.29 -8.58 -2.78
CA VAL A 356 0.41 -9.07 -1.40
C VAL A 356 0.79 -10.56 -1.35
N ARG A 357 0.26 -11.36 -2.28
CA ARG A 357 0.59 -12.79 -2.44
C ARG A 357 1.93 -13.04 -3.11
N GLY A 358 2.52 -12.03 -3.74
CA GLY A 358 3.85 -12.11 -4.35
C GLY A 358 4.93 -12.43 -3.31
N ASP A 359 5.89 -13.26 -3.73
CA ASP A 359 7.08 -13.57 -2.91
C ASP A 359 7.78 -12.27 -2.50
N LYS A 360 8.16 -12.19 -1.22
CA LYS A 360 8.91 -11.07 -0.66
C LYS A 360 10.17 -10.72 -1.46
N HIS A 361 10.79 -11.70 -2.10
CA HIS A 361 12.05 -11.53 -2.84
C HIS A 361 11.86 -10.87 -4.21
N PHE A 362 10.66 -10.89 -4.78
CA PHE A 362 10.35 -10.28 -6.08
C PHE A 362 9.55 -8.99 -5.97
N ARG A 363 9.42 -8.44 -4.76
CA ARG A 363 8.70 -7.18 -4.54
C ARG A 363 9.53 -6.04 -5.11
N GLN A 364 8.92 -5.30 -6.02
CA GLN A 364 9.50 -4.05 -6.50
C GLN A 364 9.51 -3.05 -5.34
N HIS A 365 10.63 -2.36 -5.17
CA HIS A 365 10.70 -1.24 -4.24
C HIS A 365 9.73 -0.14 -4.67
N VAL A 366 9.18 0.58 -3.70
CA VAL A 366 8.31 1.72 -4.00
C VAL A 366 9.13 2.79 -4.71
N ARG A 367 8.66 3.21 -5.88
CA ARG A 367 9.29 4.29 -6.66
C ARG A 367 9.35 5.56 -5.82
N ARG A 368 10.50 6.25 -5.85
CA ARG A 368 10.71 7.53 -5.17
C ARG A 368 10.76 8.67 -6.18
N ILE A 369 10.09 9.77 -5.85
CA ILE A 369 10.02 10.96 -6.70
C ILE A 369 10.31 12.19 -5.84
N HIS A 370 11.17 13.08 -6.34
CA HIS A 370 11.44 14.35 -5.68
C HIS A 370 10.38 15.38 -6.08
N ALA A 371 9.70 15.96 -5.08
CA ALA A 371 8.80 17.06 -5.32
C ALA A 371 9.61 18.35 -5.55
N GLN A 372 9.51 18.91 -6.76
CA GLN A 372 9.98 20.26 -7.00
C GLN A 372 8.89 21.26 -6.61
N VAL A 373 9.18 22.10 -5.62
CA VAL A 373 8.29 23.18 -5.21
C VAL A 373 8.65 24.43 -6.01
N GLY A 374 7.78 24.81 -6.96
CA GLY A 374 8.03 25.88 -7.93
C GLY A 374 8.26 27.29 -7.37
N ASN A 375 8.06 27.52 -6.06
CA ASN A 375 8.37 28.80 -5.43
C ASN A 375 9.13 28.63 -4.10
N PRO A 376 10.47 28.60 -4.10
CA PRO A 376 11.28 28.40 -2.90
C PRO A 376 11.29 29.61 -1.94
N PHE A 377 10.80 30.77 -2.36
CA PHE A 377 11.00 32.06 -1.66
C PHE A 377 10.00 32.35 -0.53
N LEU A 378 9.02 31.49 -0.27
CA LEU A 378 7.97 31.71 0.73
C LEU A 378 7.90 30.63 1.82
N HIS A 379 8.83 29.69 1.83
CA HIS A 379 8.75 28.50 2.67
C HIS A 379 9.91 28.43 3.66
N HIS A 380 9.63 27.93 4.85
CA HIS A 380 10.60 27.69 5.89
C HIS A 380 11.71 26.75 5.38
N GLN A 381 12.97 27.20 5.47
CA GLN A 381 14.14 26.49 4.94
C GLN A 381 14.97 25.91 6.10
N CYS A 382 14.53 24.78 6.66
CA CYS A 382 15.41 23.95 7.48
C CYS A 382 16.22 23.03 6.56
N ALA A 383 17.54 23.20 6.52
CA ALA A 383 18.41 22.45 5.61
C ALA A 383 18.34 20.92 5.78
N ALA A 384 17.98 20.46 6.98
CA ALA A 384 17.84 19.03 7.30
C ALA A 384 16.38 18.54 7.24
N TYR A 385 15.42 19.39 6.84
CA TYR A 385 14.02 18.99 6.79
C TYR A 385 13.79 18.05 5.61
N GLN A 386 13.12 16.94 5.89
CA GLN A 386 12.68 15.98 4.89
C GLN A 386 11.33 15.39 5.30
N ARG A 387 10.42 15.32 4.34
CA ARG A 387 9.14 14.61 4.47
C ARG A 387 8.98 13.60 3.33
N GLU A 388 8.54 12.40 3.67
CA GLU A 388 8.24 11.30 2.77
C GLU A 388 6.74 11.06 2.80
N ASP A 389 6.04 11.36 1.71
CA ASP A 389 4.63 11.04 1.55
C ASP A 389 4.53 9.71 0.78
N LEU A 390 4.19 8.62 1.46
CA LEU A 390 3.85 7.36 0.81
C LEU A 390 2.44 7.49 0.22
N THR A 391 2.39 7.77 -1.08
CA THR A 391 1.15 7.92 -1.84
C THR A 391 0.71 6.57 -2.38
N LEU A 392 -0.46 6.12 -1.95
CA LEU A 392 -1.15 4.92 -2.40
C LEU A 392 -2.34 5.32 -3.29
N THR A 393 -2.62 4.54 -4.32
CA THR A 393 -3.67 4.83 -5.31
C THR A 393 -4.51 3.59 -5.63
N HIS A 394 -5.51 3.71 -6.49
CA HIS A 394 -6.26 2.55 -7.00
C HIS A 394 -5.39 1.52 -7.73
N ALA A 395 -4.29 1.94 -8.35
CA ALA A 395 -3.40 1.07 -9.08
C ALA A 395 -2.08 0.89 -8.33
N ILE A 396 -1.70 -0.36 -8.05
CA ILE A 396 -0.51 -0.67 -7.24
C ILE A 396 0.78 -0.12 -7.87
N LEU A 397 0.85 -0.06 -9.20
CA LEU A 397 2.02 0.40 -9.95
C LEU A 397 2.20 1.92 -9.90
N ASP A 398 1.16 2.68 -9.55
CA ASP A 398 1.23 4.13 -9.40
C ASP A 398 1.57 4.57 -7.97
N ASN A 399 1.72 3.60 -7.06
CA ASN A 399 2.15 3.84 -5.69
C ASN A 399 3.59 4.34 -5.67
N ARG A 400 3.85 5.37 -4.87
CA ARG A 400 5.13 6.07 -4.87
C ARG A 400 5.38 6.78 -3.55
N VAL A 401 6.65 7.00 -3.25
CA VAL A 401 7.08 7.93 -2.20
C VAL A 401 7.39 9.27 -2.84
N VAL A 402 6.76 10.33 -2.35
CA VAL A 402 7.06 11.70 -2.76
C VAL A 402 7.90 12.37 -1.68
N LEU A 403 9.10 12.82 -2.07
CA LEU A 403 10.07 13.42 -1.16
C LEU A 403 9.95 14.95 -1.22
N PHE A 404 9.74 15.57 -0.06
CA PHE A 404 9.67 17.02 0.11
C PHE A 404 10.82 17.51 0.98
N THR A 405 11.46 18.60 0.55
CA THR A 405 12.54 19.29 1.27
C THR A 405 12.08 20.58 1.94
N VAL A 406 10.78 20.88 1.88
CA VAL A 406 10.16 22.03 2.55
C VAL A 406 8.83 21.62 3.19
N PRO A 407 8.49 22.15 4.38
CA PRO A 407 7.21 21.85 5.02
C PRO A 407 6.04 22.56 4.33
N SER A 408 4.85 21.97 4.46
CA SER A 408 3.59 22.57 4.01
C SER A 408 3.10 23.64 4.99
N PHE A 409 2.18 24.51 4.55
CA PHE A 409 1.52 25.44 5.48
C PHE A 409 0.70 24.68 6.53
N GLY A 410 0.72 25.16 7.77
CA GLY A 410 0.12 24.49 8.93
C GLY A 410 0.92 23.31 9.48
N GLU A 411 2.01 22.92 8.81
CA GLU A 411 2.86 21.82 9.26
C GLU A 411 3.84 22.28 10.34
N VAL A 412 4.08 21.42 11.34
CA VAL A 412 5.16 21.55 12.31
C VAL A 412 6.46 21.01 11.70
N CYS A 413 7.47 21.87 11.56
CA CYS A 413 8.80 21.44 11.11
C CYS A 413 9.44 20.51 12.14
N VAL A 414 9.72 19.25 11.77
CA VAL A 414 10.35 18.26 12.65
C VAL A 414 11.78 18.60 13.07
N VAL A 415 12.43 19.56 12.40
CA VAL A 415 13.80 19.99 12.68
C VAL A 415 13.85 21.09 13.75
N CYS A 416 13.01 22.13 13.63
CA CYS A 416 13.05 23.30 14.51
C CYS A 416 11.78 23.52 15.36
N GLY A 417 10.74 22.70 15.17
CA GLY A 417 9.45 22.79 15.87
C GLY A 417 8.55 23.95 15.48
N THR A 418 8.93 24.76 14.48
CA THR A 418 8.13 25.93 14.06
C THR A 418 6.97 25.53 13.17
N VAL A 419 5.79 26.11 13.41
CA VAL A 419 4.61 25.97 12.56
C VAL A 419 4.65 27.01 11.44
N LEU A 420 4.43 26.57 10.20
CA LEU A 420 4.34 27.45 9.05
C LEU A 420 2.96 28.12 8.94
N PHE A 421 2.85 29.39 9.33
CA PHE A 421 1.62 30.14 9.11
C PHE A 421 1.54 30.69 7.68
N LYS A 422 0.36 30.59 7.06
CA LYS A 422 0.07 31.28 5.80
C LYS A 422 0.17 32.78 6.08
N SER A 423 1.17 33.44 5.52
CA SER A 423 1.23 34.91 5.57
C SER A 423 0.02 35.43 4.81
N ILE A 424 -1.02 35.78 5.56
CA ILE A 424 -2.14 36.55 5.02
C ILE A 424 -1.49 37.89 4.70
N ARG A 425 -1.15 38.13 3.43
CA ARG A 425 -0.97 39.49 2.95
C ARG A 425 -2.25 40.21 3.32
N MET A 426 -2.21 40.99 4.41
CA MET A 426 -3.17 42.05 4.61
C MET A 426 -2.95 42.98 3.43
N SER A 427 -3.69 42.75 2.35
CA SER A 427 -3.88 43.74 1.33
C SER A 427 -4.37 44.97 2.07
N HIS A 428 -3.53 45.99 2.16
CA HIS A 428 -3.85 47.29 2.71
C HIS A 428 -5.24 47.67 2.21
N VAL A 429 -6.24 47.55 3.07
CA VAL A 429 -7.49 48.27 2.90
C VAL A 429 -7.07 49.71 3.15
N SER A 430 -6.93 50.46 2.06
CA SER A 430 -6.75 51.91 2.12
C SER A 430 -7.81 52.48 3.05
N GLU A 431 -7.37 53.11 4.13
CA GLU A 431 -8.20 53.81 5.11
C GLU A 431 -9.13 54.80 4.40
N GLY A 432 -10.38 54.37 4.18
CA GLY A 432 -11.49 55.27 3.96
C GLY A 432 -11.85 55.88 5.30
N SER A 433 -11.45 57.14 5.49
CA SER A 433 -11.75 57.99 6.64
C SER A 433 -13.24 57.95 7.04
N PHE A 434 -13.55 57.32 8.17
CA PHE A 434 -14.80 57.51 8.88
C PHE A 434 -14.68 58.74 9.79
N VAL A 435 -15.37 59.81 9.42
CA VAL A 435 -15.59 60.97 10.29
C VAL A 435 -16.74 60.64 11.25
N PHE A 436 -16.44 60.51 12.54
CA PHE A 436 -17.46 60.56 13.58
C PHE A 436 -17.88 62.02 13.81
N GLY A 437 -19.11 62.36 13.41
CA GLY A 437 -19.80 63.56 13.87
C GLY A 437 -20.29 63.39 15.30
N LYS A 438 -20.10 64.43 16.11
CA LYS A 438 -20.51 64.54 17.51
C LYS A 438 -22.03 64.55 17.70
#